data_AF-A0AA35XVC1-F1
#
_entry.id   AF-A0AA35XVC1-F1
#
_cell.length_a   1.000
_cell.length_b   1.000
_cell.length_c   1.000
_cell.angle_alpha   90.00
_cell.angle_beta   90.00
_cell.angle_gamma   90.00
#
_symmetry.space_group_name_H-M   'P 1'
#
loop_
_entity.id
_entity.type
_entity.pdbx_description
1 polymer ?
#
loop_
_entity_poly.entity_id
_entity_poly.type
_entity_poly.pdbx_seq_one_letter_code
_entity_poly.pdbx_strand_id
1 'polypeptide(L)' 'MDEHDRLVAALKDIIVLFSLMAAVGSVYHGNWLAGGGYAGLALLFFNEKQLRRWWRGRHGRQ' A
#
# COMPACT_ATOMS: atom_id res chain seq x y z
N MET A 1 1.48 15.57 -16.67
CA MET A 1 1.74 14.65 -15.54
C MET A 1 3.21 14.81 -15.27
N ASP A 2 3.50 15.58 -14.23
CA ASP A 2 4.80 16.21 -14.02
C ASP A 2 5.86 15.16 -13.67
N GLU A 3 7.14 15.47 -13.92
CA GLU A 3 8.28 14.57 -13.60
C GLU A 3 8.20 14.02 -12.15
N HIS A 4 7.73 14.89 -11.24
CA HIS A 4 7.46 14.58 -9.84
C HIS A 4 6.42 13.46 -9.64
N ASP A 5 5.35 13.43 -10.44
CA ASP A 5 4.30 12.40 -10.32
C ASP A 5 4.83 11.01 -10.70
N ARG A 6 5.73 10.95 -11.69
CA ARG A 6 6.34 9.68 -12.13
C ARG A 6 7.31 9.15 -11.09
N LEU A 7 8.12 10.02 -10.47
CA LEU A 7 9.00 9.65 -9.37
C LEU A 7 8.21 9.12 -8.17
N VAL A 8 7.13 9.80 -7.79
CA VAL A 8 6.26 9.36 -6.69
C VAL A 8 5.57 8.04 -7.00
N ALA A 9 5.14 7.82 -8.25
CA ALA A 9 4.56 6.55 -8.68
C ALA A 9 5.59 5.40 -8.60
N ALA A 10 6.80 5.61 -9.13
CA ALA A 10 7.88 4.62 -9.08
C ALA A 10 8.30 4.29 -7.65
N LEU A 11 8.42 5.29 -6.77
CA LEU A 11 8.75 5.09 -5.36
C LEU A 11 7.67 4.24 -4.66
N LYS A 12 6.41 4.46 -5.00
CA LYS A 12 5.29 3.67 -4.50
C LYS A 12 5.36 2.21 -4.92
N ASP A 13 5.61 1.97 -6.20
CA ASP A 13 5.72 0.61 -6.73
C ASP A 13 6.86 -0.15 -6.03
N ILE A 14 8.00 0.51 -5.76
CA ILE A 14 9.11 -0.08 -5.00
C ILE A 14 8.69 -0.42 -3.57
N ILE A 15 7.99 0.48 -2.87
CA ILE A 15 7.51 0.25 -1.50
C ILE A 15 6.50 -0.91 -1.44
N VAL A 16 5.61 -1.01 -2.43
CA VAL A 16 4.64 -2.11 -2.55
C VAL A 16 5.35 -3.43 -2.80
N LEU A 17 6.33 -3.46 -3.71
CA LEU A 17 7.12 -4.65 -4.01
C LEU A 17 7.86 -5.14 -2.75
N PHE A 18 8.50 -4.22 -2.03
CA PHE A 18 9.23 -4.53 -0.81
C PHE A 18 8.30 -5.04 0.30
N SER A 19 7.13 -4.41 0.46
CA SER A 19 6.12 -4.84 1.43
C SER A 19 5.57 -6.23 1.12
N LEU A 20 5.32 -6.55 -0.15
CA LEU A 20 4.92 -7.89 -0.57
C LEU A 20 6.02 -8.92 -0.28
N MET A 21 7.27 -8.60 -0.58
CA MET A 21 8.40 -9.50 -0.34
C MET A 21 8.61 -9.74 1.16
N ALA A 22 8.48 -8.69 1.98
CA ALA A 22 8.54 -8.79 3.44
C ALA A 22 7.35 -9.58 4.02
N ALA A 23 6.14 -9.42 3.44
CA ALA A 23 4.97 -10.20 3.83
C ALA A 23 5.21 -11.70 3.61
N VAL A 24 5.65 -12.07 2.40
CA VAL A 24 5.96 -13.47 2.05
C VAL A 24 7.08 -14.01 2.93
N GLY A 25 8.17 -13.27 3.10
CA GLY A 25 9.29 -13.67 3.95
C GLY A 25 8.90 -13.87 5.41
N SER A 26 8.03 -13.00 5.94
CA SER A 26 7.53 -13.09 7.31
C SER A 26 6.62 -14.29 7.52
N VAL A 27 5.69 -14.55 6.59
CA VAL A 27 4.83 -15.75 6.63
C VAL A 27 5.67 -17.02 6.52
N TYR A 28 6.70 -17.01 5.67
CA TYR A 28 7.62 -18.15 5.51
C TYR A 28 8.36 -18.50 6.81
N HIS A 29 8.72 -17.49 7.61
CA HIS A 29 9.34 -17.69 8.94
C HIS A 29 8.31 -17.97 10.06
N GLY A 30 7.04 -18.19 9.72
CA GLY A 30 5.97 -18.49 10.68
C GLY A 30 5.40 -17.27 11.41
N ASN A 31 5.83 -16.06 11.06
CA ASN A 31 5.32 -14.83 11.67
C ASN A 31 4.17 -14.25 10.84
N TRP A 32 2.98 -14.80 11.08
CA TRP A 32 1.72 -14.42 10.41
C TRP A 32 1.26 -13.00 10.74
N LEU A 33 1.58 -12.48 11.94
CA LEU A 33 1.23 -11.11 12.36
C LEU A 33 1.98 -10.07 11.52
N ALA A 34 3.30 -10.22 11.42
CA ALA A 34 4.11 -9.33 10.58
C ALA A 34 3.77 -9.54 9.09
N GLY A 35 3.52 -10.78 8.66
CA GLY A 35 3.05 -11.09 7.31
C GLY A 35 1.77 -10.36 6.92
N GLY A 36 0.76 -10.41 7.80
CA GLY A 36 -0.51 -9.69 7.64
C GLY A 36 -0.33 -8.17 7.67
N GLY A 37 0.57 -7.65 8.51
CA GLY A 37 0.89 -6.22 8.57
C GLY A 37 1.48 -5.69 7.25
N TYR A 38 2.47 -6.40 6.70
CA TYR A 38 3.08 -6.03 5.43
C TYR A 38 2.14 -6.21 4.23
N ALA A 39 1.30 -7.25 4.24
CA ALA A 39 0.25 -7.44 3.23
C ALA A 39 -0.80 -6.33 3.29
N GLY A 40 -1.20 -5.90 4.48
CA GLY A 40 -2.12 -4.78 4.69
C GLY A 40 -1.55 -3.45 4.17
N LEU A 41 -0.26 -3.21 4.39
CA LEU A 41 0.46 -2.06 3.83
C LEU A 41 0.45 -2.08 2.29
N ALA A 42 0.77 -3.22 1.68
CA ALA A 42 0.74 -3.37 0.22
C ALA A 42 -0.68 -3.10 -0.34
N LEU A 43 -1.72 -3.63 0.32
CA LEU A 43 -3.12 -3.40 -0.05
C LEU A 43 -3.54 -1.93 0.07
N LEU A 44 -3.11 -1.22 1.11
CA LEU A 44 -3.39 0.21 1.31
C LEU A 44 -2.80 1.06 0.18
N PHE A 45 -1.57 0.78 -0.23
CA PHE A 45 -0.91 1.48 -1.32
C PHE A 45 -1.50 1.11 -2.69
N PHE A 46 -1.87 -0.15 -2.90
CA PHE A 46 -2.54 -0.59 -4.13
C PHE A 46 -3.93 0.04 -4.29
N ASN A 47 -4.70 0.11 -3.20
CA ASN A 47 -6.04 0.69 -3.18
C ASN A 47 -6.07 2.17 -2.84
N GLU A 48 -4.95 2.89 -2.87
CA GLU A 48 -4.89 4.28 -2.46
C GLU A 48 -5.89 5.20 -3.21
N LYS A 49 -6.17 4.92 -4.49
CA LYS A 49 -7.22 5.61 -5.27
C LYS A 49 -8.64 5.32 -4.76
N GLN A 50 -8.89 4.12 -4.25
CA GLN A 50 -10.17 3.71 -3.70
C GLN A 50 -10.31 4.20 -2.25
N LEU A 51 -9.22 4.15 -1.47
CA LEU A 51 -9.11 4.68 -0.11
C LEU A 51 -9.34 6.20 -0.09
N ARG A 52 -8.71 6.96 -1.01
CA ARG A 52 -8.97 8.40 -1.16
C ARG A 52 -10.41 8.71 -1.58
N ARG A 53 -11.04 7.85 -2.39
CA ARG A 53 -12.45 7.99 -2.76
C ARG A 53 -13.37 7.72 -1.56
N TRP A 54 -13.08 6.66 -0.81
CA TRP A 54 -13.82 6.30 0.40
C TRP A 54 -13.67 7.35 1.51
N TRP A 55 -12.47 7.89 1.72
CA TRP A 55 -12.22 8.92 2.71
C TRP A 55 -12.91 10.25 2.36
N ARG A 56 -12.86 10.66 1.09
CA ARG A 56 -13.66 11.81 0.60
C ARG A 56 -15.16 11.55 0.65
N GLY A 57 -15.61 10.32 0.41
CA GLY A 57 -17.02 9.93 0.53
C GLY A 57 -17.54 9.97 1.97
N ARG A 58 -16.67 9.78 2.98
CA ARG A 58 -17.01 9.96 4.39
C ARG A 58 -16.98 11.41 4.86
N HIS A 59 -16.06 12.23 4.34
CA HIS A 59 -15.93 13.64 4.72
C HIS A 59 -16.74 14.62 3.85
N GLY A 60 -17.29 14.19 2.71
CA GLY A 60 -18.07 15.02 1.79
C GLY A 60 -19.59 14.97 1.98
N ARG A 61 -20.08 14.52 3.15
CA ARG A 61 -21.51 14.62 3.55
C ARG A 61 -21.71 15.66 4.66
N GLN A 62 -21.14 16.85 4.48
CA GLN A 62 -21.64 18.08 5.09
C GLN A 62 -21.85 19.11 3.99
#